data_AF-A0A3B8VXM1-F1
#
_entry.id   AF-A0A3B8VXM1-F1
#
_cell.length_a   1.000
_cell.length_b   1.000
_cell.length_c   1.000
_cell.angle_alpha   90.00
_cell.angle_beta   90.00
_cell.angle_gamma   90.00
#
_symmetry.space_group_name_H-M   'P 1'
#
loop_
_entity.id
_entity.type
_entity.pdbx_description
1 polymer ?
#
loop_
_entity_poly.entity_id
_entity_poly.type
_entity_poly.pdbx_seq_one_letter_code
_entity_poly.pdbx_strand_id
1 'polypeptide(L)'
;MRQELGEFHTDFCYYEYPGGSHWYSNESVDWKPIFEFFNRHSIPADSAMNRVEFYTASPAISATNHWLRIDQQQKAYQVSNVLFDIIDNSISGTTNNVEMITFETGKLASKNLKSIIIDGQTIALNGEKEITLKNADNKWTVIEGVPTTQKYAQRSGGFKQAFDNDVVFVYATGGNKAENEWYRNKAAFDAETFLYRGNGSIDVIADTQFNPVKYKDRNVVVYGNASNNKAWNKLLKNAPIQVKNGEINFGGKQMKGTDLGTYFVYPRQDSQTASVGVVAGTGIEGMKAGYANDYISGITGFPDVLIFNVDMLRNGIEGVEVSGFFGNDWSISNGDFTITEKQN
;
A
#
# COMPACT_ATOMS: atom_id res chain seq x y z
N MET A 1 -12.16 16.92 26.35
CA MET A 1 -11.18 15.89 25.95
C MET A 1 -10.69 15.05 27.13
N ARG A 2 -10.04 15.62 28.15
CA ARG A 2 -9.56 14.84 29.31
C ARG A 2 -10.65 14.07 30.07
N GLN A 3 -11.83 14.66 30.24
CA GLN A 3 -12.96 13.98 30.89
C GLN A 3 -13.35 12.70 30.13
N GLU A 4 -13.63 12.82 28.83
CA GLU A 4 -14.03 11.70 27.96
C GLU A 4 -12.94 10.63 27.84
N LEU A 5 -11.70 11.00 27.52
CA LEU A 5 -10.62 10.03 27.28
C LEU A 5 -10.16 9.33 28.57
N GLY A 6 -10.28 10.01 29.72
CA GLY A 6 -9.86 9.47 31.01
C GLY A 6 -10.71 8.28 31.48
N GLU A 7 -11.89 8.04 30.87
CA GLU A 7 -12.76 6.91 31.22
C GLU A 7 -12.18 5.55 30.76
N PHE A 8 -11.37 5.56 29.70
CA PHE A 8 -10.84 4.33 29.09
C PHE A 8 -9.33 4.37 28.80
N HIS A 9 -8.69 5.54 28.86
CA HIS A 9 -7.24 5.71 28.82
C HIS A 9 -6.75 6.35 30.13
N THR A 10 -6.48 5.49 31.11
CA THR A 10 -6.04 5.92 32.45
C THR A 10 -4.59 6.42 32.47
N ASP A 11 -3.78 6.04 31.48
CA ASP A 11 -2.42 6.54 31.24
C ASP A 11 -2.43 7.63 30.16
N PHE A 12 -2.93 8.80 30.52
CA PHE A 12 -3.15 9.92 29.60
C PHE A 12 -2.81 11.26 30.28
N CYS A 13 -2.09 12.11 29.57
CA CYS A 13 -1.84 13.49 29.96
C CYS A 13 -2.33 14.45 28.86
N TYR A 14 -2.98 15.53 29.25
CA TYR A 14 -3.49 16.56 28.34
C TYR A 14 -3.06 17.93 28.78
N TYR A 15 -2.51 18.70 27.84
CA TYR A 15 -2.15 20.10 28.05
C TYR A 15 -2.39 20.88 26.76
N GLU A 16 -3.21 21.93 26.85
CA GLU A 16 -3.38 22.92 25.80
C GLU A 16 -2.55 24.15 26.14
N TYR A 17 -1.64 24.53 25.25
CA TYR A 17 -0.89 25.77 25.43
C TYR A 17 -1.80 26.99 25.13
N PRO A 18 -2.08 27.87 26.10
CA PRO A 18 -3.01 28.98 25.89
C PRO A 18 -2.53 29.92 24.77
N GLY A 19 -3.37 30.11 23.75
CA GLY A 19 -3.06 30.99 22.61
C GLY A 19 -2.02 30.43 21.62
N GLY A 20 -1.59 29.18 21.77
CA GLY A 20 -0.69 28.52 20.81
C GLY A 20 -1.35 28.30 19.44
N SER A 21 -0.60 28.52 18.37
CA SER A 21 -0.99 28.16 16.99
C SER A 21 -0.47 26.75 16.64
N HIS A 22 -0.68 26.29 15.39
CA HIS A 22 -0.15 25.00 14.91
C HIS A 22 1.38 24.88 15.04
N TRP A 23 2.09 26.01 14.96
CA TRP A 23 3.53 26.15 15.19
C TRP A 23 3.77 27.50 15.87
N TYR A 24 3.99 27.48 17.19
CA TYR A 24 4.16 28.70 17.97
C TYR A 24 5.57 28.91 18.52
N SER A 25 6.38 27.85 18.62
CA SER A 25 7.80 27.85 18.99
C SER A 25 8.33 26.40 19.04
N ASN A 26 9.59 26.19 19.39
CA ASN A 26 10.22 24.88 19.62
C ASN A 26 9.43 24.03 20.63
N GLU A 27 8.74 24.63 21.60
CA GLU A 27 7.84 23.95 22.54
C GLU A 27 6.74 23.14 21.84
N SER A 28 6.48 23.37 20.55
CA SER A 28 5.57 22.53 19.74
C SER A 28 6.08 21.09 19.56
N VAL A 29 7.40 20.88 19.67
CA VAL A 29 8.06 19.56 19.52
C VAL A 29 9.06 19.23 20.65
N ASP A 30 9.50 20.23 21.42
CA ASP A 30 10.51 20.13 22.49
C ASP A 30 9.91 20.34 23.90
N TRP A 31 8.67 19.90 24.10
CA TRP A 31 7.97 20.12 25.36
C TRP A 31 8.42 19.11 26.44
N LYS A 32 9.20 19.54 27.44
CA LYS A 32 9.77 18.67 28.48
C LYS A 32 8.83 17.57 29.04
N PRO A 33 7.55 17.83 29.35
CA PRO A 33 6.63 16.78 29.80
C PRO A 33 6.41 15.62 28.83
N ILE A 34 6.54 15.83 27.50
CA ILE A 34 6.46 14.73 26.52
C ILE A 34 7.63 13.76 26.68
N PHE A 35 8.83 14.27 26.92
CA PHE A 35 10.02 13.43 27.15
C PHE A 35 10.00 12.78 28.53
N GLU A 36 9.48 13.46 29.55
CA GLU A 36 9.23 12.82 30.85
C GLU A 36 8.16 11.73 30.78
N PHE A 37 7.18 11.86 29.88
CA PHE A 37 6.25 10.78 29.57
C PHE A 37 7.00 9.61 28.90
N PHE A 38 7.76 9.84 27.83
CA PHE A 38 8.55 8.78 27.18
C PHE A 38 9.56 8.10 28.10
N ASN A 39 10.18 8.83 29.03
CA ASN A 39 11.17 8.27 29.95
C ASN A 39 10.56 7.39 31.05
N ARG A 40 9.28 7.59 31.38
CA ARG A 40 8.56 6.81 32.42
C ARG A 40 7.80 5.62 31.86
N HIS A 41 7.64 5.55 30.53
CA HIS A 41 6.90 4.48 29.86
C HIS A 41 7.83 3.69 28.97
N SER A 42 7.60 2.38 28.93
CA SER A 42 8.26 1.47 28.01
C SER A 42 7.20 0.64 27.33
N ILE A 43 7.36 0.38 26.04
CA ILE A 43 6.54 -0.60 25.34
C ILE A 43 6.82 -1.96 26.00
N PRO A 44 5.81 -2.67 26.54
CA PRO A 44 6.03 -3.96 27.17
C PRO A 44 6.59 -4.98 26.17
N ALA A 45 7.39 -5.92 26.67
CA ALA A 45 7.89 -7.01 25.86
C ALA A 45 6.75 -7.90 25.35
N ASP A 46 6.90 -8.48 24.16
CA ASP A 46 5.87 -9.34 23.54
C ASP A 46 5.42 -10.49 24.46
N SER A 47 6.35 -11.06 25.24
CA SER A 47 6.08 -12.14 26.20
C SER A 47 5.20 -11.74 27.39
N ALA A 48 5.12 -10.43 27.67
CA ALA A 48 4.28 -9.86 28.72
C ALA A 48 2.88 -9.48 28.21
N MET A 49 2.66 -9.42 26.89
CA MET A 49 1.39 -9.02 26.30
C MET A 49 0.40 -10.17 26.23
N ASN A 50 -0.58 -10.14 27.13
CA ASN A 50 -1.69 -11.10 27.12
C ASN A 50 -2.86 -10.65 26.25
N ARG A 51 -2.93 -9.37 25.85
CA ARG A 51 -4.00 -8.82 25.03
C ARG A 51 -3.40 -8.03 23.88
N VAL A 52 -3.92 -8.24 22.68
CA VAL A 52 -3.64 -7.42 21.50
C VAL A 52 -4.98 -6.91 20.97
N GLU A 53 -5.11 -5.58 20.98
CA GLU A 53 -6.18 -4.85 20.31
C GLU A 53 -5.53 -3.97 19.25
N PHE A 54 -5.73 -4.31 17.98
CA PHE A 54 -4.97 -3.73 16.89
C PHE A 54 -5.87 -3.32 15.75
N TYR A 55 -5.67 -2.09 15.29
CA TYR A 55 -6.37 -1.48 14.16
C TYR A 55 -5.36 -1.04 13.11
N THR A 56 -5.63 -1.33 11.85
CA THR A 56 -4.81 -0.84 10.73
C THR A 56 -5.68 -0.52 9.53
N ALA A 57 -5.39 0.60 8.87
CA ALA A 57 -6.03 0.95 7.60
C ALA A 57 -5.44 0.15 6.43
N SER A 58 -4.18 -0.27 6.53
CA SER A 58 -3.50 -1.08 5.52
C SER A 58 -2.32 -1.81 6.16
N PRO A 59 -2.19 -3.15 5.95
CA PRO A 59 -1.03 -3.92 6.37
C PRO A 59 0.31 -3.35 5.91
N ALA A 60 0.34 -2.67 4.77
CA ALA A 60 1.58 -2.10 4.26
C ALA A 60 2.02 -0.78 4.91
N ILE A 61 1.17 -0.16 5.74
CA ILE A 61 1.58 0.93 6.63
C ILE A 61 1.91 0.39 8.01
N SER A 62 1.06 -0.49 8.54
CA SER A 62 1.27 -1.16 9.82
C SER A 62 0.60 -2.52 9.78
N ALA A 63 1.40 -3.59 9.81
CA ALA A 63 0.90 -4.97 9.82
C ALA A 63 0.97 -5.60 11.21
N THR A 64 1.88 -5.17 12.08
CA THR A 64 2.27 -5.93 13.26
C THR A 64 1.97 -5.19 14.55
N ASN A 65 1.42 -5.91 15.53
CA ASN A 65 1.31 -5.48 16.91
C ASN A 65 1.71 -6.65 17.82
N HIS A 66 2.85 -6.52 18.49
CA HIS A 66 3.47 -7.55 19.31
C HIS A 66 3.67 -8.90 18.58
N TRP A 67 2.93 -9.93 18.99
CA TRP A 67 3.02 -11.31 18.51
C TRP A 67 2.00 -11.62 17.39
N LEU A 68 1.34 -10.60 16.84
CA LEU A 68 0.32 -10.73 15.80
C LEU A 68 0.64 -9.84 14.61
N ARG A 69 0.46 -10.38 13.40
CA ARG A 69 0.58 -9.66 12.14
C ARG A 69 -0.68 -9.89 11.28
N ILE A 70 -1.28 -8.81 10.79
CA ILE A 70 -2.32 -8.85 9.75
C ILE A 70 -1.61 -8.79 8.41
N ASP A 71 -1.73 -9.84 7.59
CA ASP A 71 -1.02 -9.94 6.30
C ASP A 71 -1.91 -9.54 5.13
N GLN A 72 -3.22 -9.83 5.16
CA GLN A 72 -4.18 -9.50 4.10
C GLN A 72 -5.49 -8.98 4.68
N GLN A 73 -6.08 -7.98 4.00
CA GLN A 73 -7.43 -7.50 4.25
C GLN A 73 -8.41 -8.17 3.29
N GLN A 74 -9.68 -8.32 3.68
CA GLN A 74 -10.74 -8.76 2.77
C GLN A 74 -11.16 -7.62 1.82
N LYS A 75 -11.17 -6.40 2.34
CA LYS A 75 -11.46 -5.14 1.64
C LYS A 75 -10.31 -4.18 1.86
N ALA A 76 -9.59 -3.88 0.79
CA ALA A 76 -8.45 -2.97 0.82
C ALA A 76 -8.87 -1.60 1.37
N TYR A 77 -8.05 -1.03 2.25
CA TYR A 77 -8.17 0.34 2.78
C TYR A 77 -9.41 0.60 3.66
N GLN A 78 -10.28 -0.39 3.87
CA GLN A 78 -11.18 -0.37 5.02
C GLN A 78 -10.39 -0.77 6.28
N VAL A 79 -10.75 -0.22 7.43
CA VAL A 79 -10.04 -0.54 8.68
C VAL A 79 -10.18 -2.03 8.98
N SER A 80 -9.04 -2.71 9.15
CA SER A 80 -8.98 -4.03 9.76
C SER A 80 -8.80 -3.89 11.25
N ASN A 81 -9.46 -4.76 12.01
CA ASN A 81 -9.25 -4.83 13.44
C ASN A 81 -9.24 -6.25 13.96
N VAL A 82 -8.48 -6.45 15.02
CA VAL A 82 -8.40 -7.70 15.76
C VAL A 82 -8.43 -7.43 17.26
N LEU A 83 -9.03 -8.34 18.00
CA LEU A 83 -8.99 -8.35 19.46
C LEU A 83 -8.72 -9.77 19.91
N PHE A 84 -7.55 -10.00 20.49
CA PHE A 84 -7.13 -11.31 20.99
C PHE A 84 -6.63 -11.21 22.42
N ASP A 85 -7.04 -12.18 23.24
CA ASP A 85 -6.58 -12.39 24.61
C ASP A 85 -5.91 -13.77 24.72
N ILE A 86 -4.91 -13.89 25.60
CA ILE A 86 -4.32 -15.16 26.00
C ILE A 86 -5.03 -15.64 27.27
N ILE A 87 -5.81 -16.72 27.14
CA ILE A 87 -6.61 -17.32 28.22
C ILE A 87 -6.32 -18.81 28.25
N ASP A 88 -5.98 -19.35 29.43
CA ASP A 88 -5.75 -20.79 29.65
C ASP A 88 -4.86 -21.48 28.59
N ASN A 89 -3.70 -20.86 28.30
CA ASN A 89 -2.74 -21.31 27.27
C ASN A 89 -3.32 -21.35 25.85
N SER A 90 -4.32 -20.52 25.55
CA SER A 90 -4.92 -20.39 24.22
C SER A 90 -4.95 -18.91 23.83
N ILE A 91 -4.68 -18.61 22.56
CA ILE A 91 -4.95 -17.27 22.00
C ILE A 91 -6.41 -17.28 21.53
N SER A 92 -7.26 -16.41 22.06
CA SER A 92 -8.69 -16.39 21.75
C SER A 92 -9.14 -15.00 21.34
N GLY A 93 -9.90 -14.87 20.26
CA GLY A 93 -10.31 -13.56 19.78
C GLY A 93 -11.10 -13.54 18.49
N THR A 94 -11.33 -12.32 18.01
CA THR A 94 -12.11 -12.04 16.80
C THR A 94 -11.36 -11.17 15.83
N THR A 95 -11.74 -11.27 14.56
CA THR A 95 -11.22 -10.47 13.47
C THR A 95 -12.35 -9.73 12.75
N ASN A 96 -12.00 -8.60 12.13
CA ASN A 96 -12.87 -7.90 11.20
C ASN A 96 -12.02 -7.33 10.06
N ASN A 97 -12.48 -7.55 8.83
CA ASN A 97 -11.77 -7.23 7.59
C ASN A 97 -10.35 -7.85 7.52
N VAL A 98 -10.20 -9.11 7.90
CA VAL A 98 -8.93 -9.86 7.85
C VAL A 98 -9.10 -11.12 7.02
N GLU A 99 -8.29 -11.28 5.97
CA GLU A 99 -8.24 -12.49 5.15
C GLU A 99 -7.07 -13.40 5.55
N MET A 100 -5.95 -12.82 5.96
CA MET A 100 -4.75 -13.56 6.37
C MET A 100 -4.10 -12.92 7.58
N ILE A 101 -3.71 -13.75 8.53
CA ILE A 101 -3.13 -13.33 9.81
C ILE A 101 -2.04 -14.32 10.23
N THR A 102 -0.94 -13.81 10.77
CA THR A 102 0.14 -14.60 11.34
C THR A 102 0.25 -14.35 12.84
N PHE A 103 0.39 -15.43 13.61
CA PHE A 103 0.72 -15.39 15.03
C PHE A 103 2.16 -15.85 15.22
N GLU A 104 3.01 -14.99 15.77
CA GLU A 104 4.41 -15.26 16.13
C GLU A 104 4.48 -15.90 17.53
N THR A 105 3.90 -17.09 17.68
CA THR A 105 3.80 -17.84 18.96
C THR A 105 5.14 -18.07 19.66
N GLY A 106 6.25 -18.04 18.92
CA GLY A 106 7.61 -18.12 19.48
C GLY A 106 7.95 -16.96 20.43
N LYS A 107 7.36 -15.76 20.22
CA LYS A 107 7.45 -14.62 21.15
C LYS A 107 6.74 -14.88 22.49
N LEU A 108 5.87 -15.88 22.52
CA LEU A 108 5.05 -16.30 23.65
C LEU A 108 5.47 -17.67 24.20
N ALA A 109 6.71 -18.12 23.96
CA ALA A 109 7.15 -19.47 24.35
C ALA A 109 6.91 -19.82 25.82
N SER A 110 6.99 -18.85 26.75
CA SER A 110 6.71 -19.06 28.18
C SER A 110 5.25 -19.39 28.50
N LYS A 111 4.32 -19.20 27.55
CA LYS A 111 2.88 -19.38 27.75
C LYS A 111 2.39 -20.80 27.41
N ASN A 112 3.26 -21.67 26.90
CA ASN A 112 2.94 -23.08 26.55
C ASN A 112 1.61 -23.21 25.77
N LEU A 113 1.44 -22.39 24.72
CA LEU A 113 0.20 -22.29 23.98
C LEU A 113 -0.20 -23.64 23.34
N LYS A 114 -1.49 -23.98 23.43
CA LYS A 114 -2.07 -25.23 22.93
C LYS A 114 -3.01 -25.04 21.75
N SER A 115 -3.59 -23.86 21.60
CA SER A 115 -4.53 -23.57 20.52
C SER A 115 -4.67 -22.08 20.24
N ILE A 116 -5.26 -21.79 19.08
CA ILE A 116 -5.79 -20.50 18.69
C ILE A 116 -7.30 -20.67 18.45
N ILE A 117 -8.11 -19.83 19.09
CA ILE A 117 -9.56 -19.75 18.92
C ILE A 117 -9.83 -18.44 18.18
N ILE A 118 -10.01 -18.52 16.87
CA ILE A 118 -10.20 -17.37 15.98
C ILE A 118 -11.61 -17.41 15.39
N ASP A 119 -12.39 -16.35 15.64
CA ASP A 119 -13.78 -16.24 15.16
C ASP A 119 -14.64 -17.47 15.53
N GLY A 120 -14.40 -18.03 16.72
CA GLY A 120 -15.07 -19.23 17.23
C GLY A 120 -14.52 -20.56 16.70
N GLN A 121 -13.57 -20.55 15.76
CA GLN A 121 -12.91 -21.75 15.26
C GLN A 121 -11.65 -22.08 16.05
N THR A 122 -11.49 -23.33 16.49
CA THR A 122 -10.29 -23.79 17.20
C THR A 122 -9.26 -24.41 16.25
N ILE A 123 -8.03 -23.93 16.31
CA ILE A 123 -6.84 -24.47 15.65
C ILE A 123 -5.89 -24.99 16.73
N ALA A 124 -5.51 -26.26 16.67
CA ALA A 124 -4.56 -26.84 17.62
C ALA A 124 -3.11 -26.43 17.26
N LEU A 125 -2.30 -26.17 18.29
CA LEU A 125 -0.87 -25.90 18.17
C LEU A 125 -0.07 -27.11 18.66
N ASN A 126 1.02 -27.42 17.96
CA ASN A 126 1.97 -28.48 18.26
C ASN A 126 3.40 -27.93 18.46
N GLY A 127 3.51 -26.72 19.01
CA GLY A 127 4.80 -26.09 19.33
C GLY A 127 5.41 -25.28 18.17
N GLU A 128 4.60 -24.91 17.17
CA GLU A 128 5.00 -24.00 16.11
C GLU A 128 5.45 -22.65 16.71
N LYS A 129 6.48 -22.03 16.10
CA LYS A 129 6.97 -20.69 16.50
C LYS A 129 6.29 -19.56 15.73
N GLU A 130 5.67 -19.89 14.62
CA GLU A 130 4.88 -18.99 13.79
C GLU A 130 3.79 -19.83 13.14
N ILE A 131 2.56 -19.29 13.07
CA ILE A 131 1.43 -19.92 12.41
C ILE A 131 0.68 -18.89 11.60
N THR A 132 0.48 -19.17 10.30
CA THR A 132 -0.27 -18.32 9.39
C THR A 132 -1.61 -18.96 9.10
N LEU A 133 -2.67 -18.21 9.33
CA LEU A 133 -4.05 -18.61 9.07
C LEU A 133 -4.59 -17.79 7.91
N LYS A 134 -5.32 -18.44 7.01
CA LYS A 134 -6.08 -17.80 5.95
C LYS A 134 -7.56 -18.13 6.09
N ASN A 135 -8.39 -17.11 6.01
CA ASN A 135 -9.83 -17.21 5.97
C ASN A 135 -10.30 -17.36 4.52
N ALA A 136 -11.05 -18.41 4.24
CA ALA A 136 -11.82 -18.56 3.01
C ALA A 136 -13.26 -18.93 3.41
N ASP A 137 -14.22 -18.10 3.03
CA ASP A 137 -15.65 -18.30 3.32
C ASP A 137 -15.97 -18.57 4.81
N ASN A 138 -15.42 -17.74 5.70
CA ASN A 138 -15.54 -17.84 7.17
C ASN A 138 -14.95 -19.13 7.76
N LYS A 139 -14.01 -19.75 7.06
CA LYS A 139 -13.27 -20.91 7.54
C LYS A 139 -11.78 -20.59 7.55
N TRP A 140 -11.20 -20.64 8.75
CA TRP A 140 -9.77 -20.46 8.94
C TRP A 140 -9.03 -21.76 8.64
N THR A 141 -7.94 -21.67 7.90
CA THR A 141 -7.07 -22.82 7.61
C THR A 141 -5.62 -22.43 7.82
N VAL A 142 -4.83 -23.37 8.32
CA VAL A 142 -3.38 -23.20 8.41
C VAL A 142 -2.81 -23.28 7.00
N ILE A 143 -1.99 -22.30 6.64
CA ILE A 143 -1.24 -22.28 5.38
C ILE A 143 0.25 -22.22 5.67
N GLU A 144 1.04 -22.69 4.71
CA GLU A 144 2.50 -22.65 4.79
C GLU A 144 3.02 -21.26 4.40
N GLY A 145 3.37 -20.47 5.41
CA GLY A 145 3.94 -19.14 5.23
C GLY A 145 3.00 -18.14 4.52
N VAL A 146 3.54 -16.94 4.27
CA VAL A 146 2.82 -15.89 3.53
C VAL A 146 3.13 -16.03 2.03
N PRO A 147 2.14 -16.24 1.15
CA PRO A 147 2.36 -16.38 -0.28
C PRO A 147 2.78 -15.04 -0.91
N THR A 148 4.09 -14.85 -1.14
CA THR A 148 4.66 -13.58 -1.64
C THR A 148 4.24 -13.22 -3.07
N THR A 149 3.56 -14.11 -3.80
CA THR A 149 2.96 -13.82 -5.11
C THR A 149 1.64 -13.07 -4.99
N GLN A 150 1.01 -13.09 -3.82
CA GLN A 150 -0.21 -12.35 -3.50
C GLN A 150 0.14 -10.97 -2.93
N LYS A 151 -0.88 -10.17 -2.61
CA LYS A 151 -0.76 -9.02 -1.73
C LYS A 151 -0.42 -9.50 -0.33
N TYR A 152 0.47 -8.79 0.35
CA TYR A 152 0.79 -9.02 1.75
C TYR A 152 1.43 -7.77 2.34
N ALA A 153 1.76 -7.76 3.63
CA ALA A 153 2.27 -6.59 4.35
C ALA A 153 3.38 -5.81 3.60
N GLN A 154 4.37 -6.47 2.98
CA GLN A 154 5.46 -5.75 2.28
C GLN A 154 5.06 -5.23 0.88
N ARG A 155 3.93 -5.70 0.34
CA ARG A 155 3.43 -5.34 -0.98
C ARG A 155 1.90 -5.49 -1.04
N SER A 156 1.17 -4.62 -0.33
CA SER A 156 -0.31 -4.70 -0.26
C SER A 156 -1.03 -3.88 -1.33
N GLY A 157 -0.32 -2.99 -2.03
CA GLY A 157 -0.89 -2.14 -3.07
C GLY A 157 -1.29 -0.76 -2.57
N GLY A 158 -1.99 -0.02 -3.42
CA GLY A 158 -2.09 1.43 -3.41
C GLY A 158 -0.94 2.00 -4.24
N PHE A 159 -1.25 2.83 -5.23
CA PHE A 159 -0.24 3.33 -6.17
C PHE A 159 0.96 4.01 -5.48
N LYS A 160 0.72 4.68 -4.35
CA LYS A 160 1.77 5.36 -3.57
C LYS A 160 2.87 4.41 -3.06
N GLN A 161 2.56 3.13 -2.83
CA GLN A 161 3.57 2.15 -2.40
C GLN A 161 4.62 1.84 -3.47
N ALA A 162 4.34 2.15 -4.74
CA ALA A 162 5.34 2.02 -5.79
C ALA A 162 6.54 2.95 -5.61
N PHE A 163 6.44 3.98 -4.75
CA PHE A 163 7.49 4.94 -4.47
C PHE A 163 8.36 4.57 -3.26
N ASP A 164 8.04 3.48 -2.55
CA ASP A 164 8.84 2.95 -1.44
C ASP A 164 9.93 1.98 -1.94
N ASN A 165 10.60 1.28 -1.02
CA ASN A 165 11.50 0.16 -1.30
C ASN A 165 12.59 0.50 -2.35
N ASP A 166 13.35 1.56 -2.04
CA ASP A 166 14.46 2.07 -2.86
C ASP A 166 14.06 2.22 -4.34
N VAL A 167 13.03 3.00 -4.62
CA VAL A 167 12.46 3.11 -5.97
C VAL A 167 13.46 3.64 -7.01
N VAL A 168 13.35 3.14 -8.25
CA VAL A 168 14.00 3.72 -9.45
C VAL A 168 12.94 4.19 -10.45
N PHE A 169 13.15 5.38 -11.04
CA PHE A 169 12.28 5.94 -12.06
C PHE A 169 12.84 5.67 -13.45
N VAL A 170 11.99 5.13 -14.33
CA VAL A 170 12.39 4.66 -15.65
C VAL A 170 11.54 5.33 -16.73
N TYR A 171 12.11 6.30 -17.43
CA TYR A 171 11.39 7.07 -18.45
C TYR A 171 11.56 6.50 -19.86
N ALA A 172 10.49 6.65 -20.66
CA ALA A 172 10.42 6.19 -22.04
C ALA A 172 11.39 6.95 -22.97
N THR A 173 11.97 6.23 -23.94
CA THR A 173 12.77 6.85 -25.02
C THR A 173 12.36 6.42 -26.43
N GLY A 174 11.37 5.53 -26.55
CA GLY A 174 10.92 4.97 -27.83
C GLY A 174 9.77 5.72 -28.50
N GLY A 175 9.28 6.81 -27.92
CA GLY A 175 8.19 7.62 -28.47
C GLY A 175 8.67 8.67 -29.47
N ASN A 176 7.75 9.52 -29.91
CA ASN A 176 8.09 10.73 -30.64
C ASN A 176 8.78 11.77 -29.74
N LYS A 177 9.28 12.86 -30.33
CA LYS A 177 10.03 13.90 -29.60
C LYS A 177 9.26 14.46 -28.40
N ALA A 178 7.98 14.77 -28.57
CA ALA A 178 7.15 15.36 -27.52
C ALA A 178 6.84 14.37 -26.39
N GLU A 179 6.60 13.10 -26.72
CA GLU A 179 6.41 12.03 -25.74
C GLU A 179 7.67 11.82 -24.90
N ASN A 180 8.83 11.68 -25.56
CA ASN A 180 10.11 11.43 -24.89
C ASN A 180 10.50 12.61 -23.98
N GLU A 181 10.31 13.84 -24.45
CA GLU A 181 10.58 15.04 -23.66
C GLU A 181 9.67 15.11 -22.43
N TRP A 182 8.38 14.82 -22.59
CA TRP A 182 7.44 14.86 -21.48
C TRP A 182 7.72 13.81 -20.41
N TYR A 183 7.90 12.54 -20.78
CA TYR A 183 8.14 11.47 -19.79
C TYR A 183 9.47 11.66 -19.05
N ARG A 184 10.52 12.13 -19.73
CA ARG A 184 11.78 12.48 -19.08
C ARG A 184 11.58 13.61 -18.06
N ASN A 185 10.90 14.68 -18.45
CA ASN A 185 10.67 15.82 -17.58
C ASN A 185 9.74 15.48 -16.41
N LYS A 186 8.71 14.65 -16.63
CA LYS A 186 7.82 14.20 -15.56
C LYS A 186 8.55 13.35 -14.53
N ALA A 187 9.39 12.40 -14.96
CA ALA A 187 10.20 11.59 -14.06
C ALA A 187 11.18 12.44 -13.25
N ALA A 188 11.84 13.42 -13.89
CA ALA A 188 12.73 14.36 -13.21
C ALA A 188 11.97 15.25 -12.19
N PHE A 189 10.84 15.83 -12.60
CA PHE A 189 10.00 16.67 -11.75
C PHE A 189 9.51 15.92 -10.51
N ASP A 190 9.07 14.67 -10.66
CA ASP A 190 8.63 13.86 -9.53
C ASP A 190 9.79 13.57 -8.58
N ALA A 191 10.96 13.19 -9.10
CA ALA A 191 12.14 12.92 -8.29
C ALA A 191 12.60 14.17 -7.52
N GLU A 192 12.60 15.34 -8.17
CA GLU A 192 12.88 16.63 -7.54
C GLU A 192 11.84 16.99 -6.47
N THR A 193 10.57 16.63 -6.69
CA THR A 193 9.51 16.82 -5.69
C THR A 193 9.77 15.96 -4.44
N PHE A 194 10.19 14.70 -4.61
CA PHE A 194 10.62 13.85 -3.51
C PHE A 194 11.86 14.39 -2.79
N LEU A 195 12.84 14.92 -3.53
CA LEU A 195 14.00 15.58 -2.94
C LEU A 195 13.58 16.77 -2.09
N TYR A 196 12.78 17.69 -2.65
CA TYR A 196 12.39 18.92 -1.98
C TYR A 196 11.49 18.69 -0.76
N ARG A 197 10.52 17.79 -0.85
CA ARG A 197 9.49 17.61 0.21
C ARG A 197 9.79 16.48 1.18
N GLY A 198 10.50 15.45 0.74
CA GLY A 198 10.73 14.22 1.48
C GLY A 198 12.21 13.88 1.70
N ASN A 199 13.14 14.75 1.27
CA ASN A 199 14.58 14.49 1.28
C ASN A 199 14.94 13.17 0.55
N GLY A 200 14.18 12.83 -0.49
CA GLY A 200 14.38 11.62 -1.29
C GLY A 200 15.50 11.78 -2.32
N SER A 201 16.21 10.69 -2.61
CA SER A 201 17.24 10.63 -3.65
C SER A 201 16.95 9.47 -4.59
N ILE A 202 16.17 9.74 -5.63
CA ILE A 202 15.65 8.71 -6.55
C ILE A 202 16.52 8.66 -7.81
N ASP A 203 16.94 7.45 -8.20
CA ASP A 203 17.59 7.24 -9.48
C ASP A 203 16.60 7.46 -10.63
N VAL A 204 16.90 8.38 -11.55
CA VAL A 204 16.11 8.63 -12.76
C VAL A 204 16.90 8.20 -13.98
N ILE A 205 16.43 7.18 -14.69
CA ILE A 205 17.16 6.55 -15.80
C ILE A 205 16.30 6.37 -17.04
N ALA A 206 16.94 6.28 -18.21
CA ALA A 206 16.27 5.89 -19.44
C ALA A 206 15.87 4.40 -19.40
N ASP A 207 14.75 4.05 -20.02
CA ASP A 207 14.29 2.68 -20.24
C ASP A 207 15.32 1.74 -20.88
N THR A 208 16.18 2.28 -21.75
CA THR A 208 17.30 1.57 -22.40
C THR A 208 18.38 1.14 -21.41
N GLN A 209 18.52 1.84 -20.28
CA GLN A 209 19.49 1.54 -19.23
C GLN A 209 18.92 0.58 -18.17
N PHE A 210 17.61 0.34 -18.17
CA PHE A 210 16.97 -0.51 -17.18
C PHE A 210 17.33 -1.99 -17.40
N ASN A 211 17.87 -2.60 -16.35
CA ASN A 211 18.21 -4.01 -16.27
C ASN A 211 17.62 -4.59 -14.97
N PRO A 212 16.69 -5.56 -15.04
CA PRO A 212 16.05 -6.15 -13.85
C PRO A 212 17.05 -6.71 -12.82
N VAL A 213 18.17 -7.29 -13.28
CA VAL A 213 19.21 -7.86 -12.41
C VAL A 213 19.98 -6.77 -11.67
N LYS A 214 20.27 -5.64 -12.34
CA LYS A 214 20.99 -4.51 -11.71
C LYS A 214 20.15 -3.84 -10.62
N TYR A 215 18.84 -3.70 -10.87
CA TYR A 215 17.89 -3.08 -9.94
C TYR A 215 17.08 -4.14 -9.20
N LYS A 216 17.71 -5.26 -8.78
CA LYS A 216 17.01 -6.37 -8.11
C LYS A 216 16.29 -5.89 -6.85
N ASP A 217 15.07 -6.37 -6.64
CA ASP A 217 14.23 -6.10 -5.45
C ASP A 217 13.93 -4.63 -5.13
N ARG A 218 14.29 -3.70 -6.03
CA ARG A 218 13.84 -2.30 -5.99
C ARG A 218 12.48 -2.15 -6.64
N ASN A 219 11.66 -1.27 -6.09
CA ASN A 219 10.47 -0.80 -6.79
C ASN A 219 10.86 -0.05 -8.07
N VAL A 220 9.99 -0.09 -9.08
CA VAL A 220 10.23 0.59 -10.35
C VAL A 220 9.00 1.41 -10.73
N VAL A 221 9.15 2.72 -10.93
CA VAL A 221 8.09 3.52 -11.54
C VAL A 221 8.40 3.73 -13.01
N VAL A 222 7.53 3.21 -13.86
CA VAL A 222 7.62 3.31 -15.32
C VAL A 222 6.87 4.57 -15.76
N TYR A 223 7.61 5.50 -16.36
CA TYR A 223 7.08 6.69 -17.02
C TYR A 223 7.00 6.41 -18.51
N GLY A 224 5.81 6.06 -19.00
CA GLY A 224 5.59 5.61 -20.37
C GLY A 224 4.67 4.40 -20.45
N ASN A 225 4.40 3.98 -21.67
CA ASN A 225 3.50 2.87 -21.99
C ASN A 225 4.22 1.76 -22.79
N ALA A 226 3.51 0.68 -23.12
CA ALA A 226 4.10 -0.46 -23.84
C ALA A 226 4.60 -0.14 -25.25
N SER A 227 4.11 0.95 -25.87
CA SER A 227 4.52 1.39 -27.20
C SER A 227 5.84 2.17 -27.20
N ASN A 228 6.19 2.83 -26.09
CA ASN A 228 7.33 3.75 -26.05
C ASN A 228 8.38 3.45 -24.95
N ASN A 229 8.08 2.59 -23.98
CA ASN A 229 8.99 2.28 -22.88
C ASN A 229 9.50 0.82 -22.96
N LYS A 230 10.80 0.65 -23.23
CA LYS A 230 11.46 -0.67 -23.36
C LYS A 230 11.49 -1.49 -22.06
N ALA A 231 11.28 -0.86 -20.90
CA ALA A 231 11.18 -1.58 -19.63
C ALA A 231 9.82 -2.27 -19.46
N TRP A 232 8.77 -1.83 -20.18
CA TRP A 232 7.41 -2.35 -20.04
C TRP A 232 7.36 -3.86 -20.19
N ASN A 233 7.87 -4.41 -21.30
CA ASN A 233 7.82 -5.86 -21.55
C ASN A 233 8.63 -6.68 -20.53
N LYS A 234 9.64 -6.09 -19.89
CA LYS A 234 10.45 -6.75 -18.86
C LYS A 234 9.69 -6.87 -17.53
N LEU A 235 8.80 -5.91 -17.24
CA LEU A 235 8.16 -5.73 -15.94
C LEU A 235 6.67 -6.10 -15.94
N LEU A 236 5.96 -5.80 -17.03
CA LEU A 236 4.50 -5.70 -17.08
C LEU A 236 3.88 -6.50 -18.24
N LYS A 237 4.65 -7.32 -18.98
CA LYS A 237 4.10 -8.11 -20.11
C LYS A 237 2.87 -8.96 -19.76
N ASN A 238 2.79 -9.39 -18.50
CA ASN A 238 1.75 -10.27 -17.97
C ASN A 238 0.76 -9.52 -17.07
N ALA A 239 0.90 -8.19 -16.93
CA ALA A 239 -0.02 -7.41 -16.13
C ALA A 239 -1.42 -7.44 -16.78
N PRO A 240 -2.50 -7.51 -15.98
CA PRO A 240 -3.87 -7.55 -16.49
C PRO A 240 -4.32 -6.21 -17.09
N ILE A 241 -3.50 -5.15 -16.93
CA ILE A 241 -3.67 -3.85 -17.56
C ILE A 241 -2.53 -3.64 -18.56
N GLN A 242 -2.88 -3.34 -19.80
CA GLN A 242 -1.92 -2.99 -20.85
C GLN A 242 -2.23 -1.61 -21.40
N VAL A 243 -1.22 -0.73 -21.45
CA VAL A 243 -1.35 0.63 -21.97
C VAL A 243 -0.52 0.76 -23.23
N LYS A 244 -1.12 1.27 -24.30
CA LYS A 244 -0.46 1.51 -25.60
C LYS A 244 -0.88 2.86 -26.14
N ASN A 245 -0.24 3.29 -27.22
CA ASN A 245 -0.71 4.46 -27.95
C ASN A 245 -2.14 4.20 -28.48
N GLY A 246 -3.06 5.11 -28.16
CA GLY A 246 -4.46 5.08 -28.55
C GLY A 246 -5.39 4.17 -27.74
N GLU A 247 -4.89 3.38 -26.77
CA GLU A 247 -5.75 2.47 -26.00
C GLU A 247 -5.21 2.03 -24.63
N ILE A 248 -6.13 1.73 -23.72
CA ILE A 248 -5.89 0.97 -22.49
C ILE A 248 -6.75 -0.29 -22.54
N ASN A 249 -6.14 -1.45 -22.33
CA ASN A 249 -6.85 -2.71 -22.09
C ASN A 249 -6.86 -3.00 -20.59
N PHE A 250 -8.03 -3.02 -19.98
CA PHE A 250 -8.26 -3.34 -18.58
C PHE A 250 -8.98 -4.70 -18.50
N GLY A 251 -8.24 -5.78 -18.25
CA GLY A 251 -8.82 -7.12 -18.05
C GLY A 251 -9.64 -7.65 -19.22
N GLY A 252 -9.36 -7.22 -20.45
CA GLY A 252 -10.13 -7.53 -21.65
C GLY A 252 -11.03 -6.40 -22.14
N LYS A 253 -11.37 -5.41 -21.28
CA LYS A 253 -12.13 -4.22 -21.68
C LYS A 253 -11.19 -3.22 -22.37
N GLN A 254 -11.43 -2.99 -23.66
CA GLN A 254 -10.68 -1.98 -24.42
C GLN A 254 -11.31 -0.59 -24.24
N MET A 255 -10.51 0.37 -23.81
CA MET A 255 -10.82 1.79 -23.77
C MET A 255 -9.93 2.48 -24.80
N LYS A 256 -10.55 3.05 -25.84
CA LYS A 256 -9.84 3.68 -26.95
C LYS A 256 -9.90 5.21 -26.82
N GLY A 257 -8.81 5.87 -27.20
CA GLY A 257 -8.68 7.32 -27.12
C GLY A 257 -7.22 7.72 -26.97
N THR A 258 -6.87 8.96 -27.35
CA THR A 258 -5.53 9.55 -27.16
C THR A 258 -5.44 10.45 -25.93
N ASP A 259 -6.54 10.54 -25.20
CA ASP A 259 -6.83 11.41 -24.08
C ASP A 259 -6.89 10.67 -22.74
N LEU A 260 -6.58 9.37 -22.73
CA LEU A 260 -6.58 8.55 -21.52
C LEU A 260 -5.23 8.60 -20.80
N GLY A 261 -5.28 8.83 -19.50
CA GLY A 261 -4.16 8.71 -18.55
C GLY A 261 -4.41 7.59 -17.55
N THR A 262 -3.34 7.08 -16.93
CA THR A 262 -3.47 6.09 -15.86
C THR A 262 -2.34 6.13 -14.85
N TYR A 263 -2.72 5.80 -13.62
CA TYR A 263 -1.83 5.35 -12.56
C TYR A 263 -2.19 3.94 -12.18
N PHE A 264 -1.21 3.05 -12.10
CA PHE A 264 -1.45 1.80 -11.40
C PHE A 264 -0.19 1.20 -10.78
N VAL A 265 -0.39 0.31 -9.81
CA VAL A 265 0.67 -0.51 -9.22
C VAL A 265 0.43 -1.98 -9.51
N TYR A 266 1.49 -2.72 -9.80
CA TYR A 266 1.43 -4.16 -10.04
C TYR A 266 2.66 -4.87 -9.46
N PRO A 267 2.58 -6.12 -8.98
CA PRO A 267 3.72 -6.83 -8.43
C PRO A 267 4.79 -7.05 -9.49
N ARG A 268 6.04 -6.83 -9.09
CA ARG A 268 7.18 -7.18 -9.91
C ARG A 268 7.37 -8.71 -9.87
N GLN A 269 7.27 -9.38 -11.01
CA GLN A 269 7.20 -10.85 -11.06
C GLN A 269 8.51 -11.57 -10.65
N ASP A 270 9.65 -10.90 -10.78
CA ASP A 270 10.98 -11.40 -10.39
C ASP A 270 11.37 -11.01 -8.96
N SER A 271 10.45 -10.45 -8.16
CA SER A 271 10.69 -10.06 -6.77
C SER A 271 9.53 -10.45 -5.86
N GLN A 272 9.87 -10.85 -4.64
CA GLN A 272 8.90 -11.14 -3.59
C GLN A 272 8.34 -9.86 -2.95
N THR A 273 9.11 -8.77 -2.94
CA THR A 273 8.78 -7.53 -2.22
C THR A 273 8.49 -6.36 -3.15
N ALA A 274 9.12 -6.30 -4.32
CA ALA A 274 9.05 -5.11 -5.17
C ALA A 274 7.76 -5.00 -5.99
N SER A 275 7.36 -3.75 -6.23
CA SER A 275 6.24 -3.34 -7.07
C SER A 275 6.70 -2.55 -8.29
N VAL A 276 5.83 -2.49 -9.29
CA VAL A 276 5.96 -1.64 -10.46
C VAL A 276 4.84 -0.60 -10.41
N GLY A 277 5.18 0.67 -10.29
CA GLY A 277 4.25 1.77 -10.51
C GLY A 277 4.25 2.18 -11.99
N VAL A 278 3.10 2.63 -12.49
CA VAL A 278 2.96 3.12 -13.86
C VAL A 278 2.39 4.52 -13.85
N VAL A 279 3.08 5.43 -14.54
CA VAL A 279 2.60 6.76 -14.92
C VAL A 279 2.58 6.80 -16.43
N ALA A 280 1.39 6.67 -17.02
CA ALA A 280 1.26 6.48 -18.46
C ALA A 280 0.03 7.20 -19.03
N GLY A 281 0.06 7.42 -20.34
CA GLY A 281 -1.11 7.82 -21.12
C GLY A 281 -1.10 7.20 -22.50
N THR A 282 -2.23 7.28 -23.19
CA THR A 282 -2.43 6.73 -24.54
C THR A 282 -2.06 7.72 -25.65
N GLY A 283 -1.82 8.99 -25.31
CA GLY A 283 -1.39 10.04 -26.21
C GLY A 283 -0.97 11.31 -25.46
N ILE A 284 -0.71 12.39 -26.19
CA ILE A 284 -0.17 13.64 -25.63
C ILE A 284 -1.12 14.26 -24.60
N GLU A 285 -2.43 14.21 -24.85
CA GLU A 285 -3.43 14.77 -23.94
C GLU A 285 -3.55 13.93 -22.68
N GLY A 286 -3.68 12.60 -22.83
CA GLY A 286 -3.78 11.67 -21.71
C GLY A 286 -2.55 11.67 -20.80
N MET A 287 -1.33 11.72 -21.38
CA MET A 287 -0.12 11.81 -20.56
C MET A 287 -0.09 13.13 -19.76
N LYS A 288 -0.44 14.26 -20.39
CA LYS A 288 -0.46 15.57 -19.73
C LYS A 288 -1.56 15.68 -18.66
N ALA A 289 -2.67 14.97 -18.81
CA ALA A 289 -3.68 14.84 -17.75
C ALA A 289 -3.09 14.23 -16.47
N GLY A 290 -2.05 13.39 -16.61
CA GLY A 290 -1.28 12.86 -15.50
C GLY A 290 -0.29 13.83 -14.83
N TYR A 291 -0.34 15.13 -15.14
CA TYR A 291 0.61 16.09 -14.58
C TYR A 291 0.34 16.43 -13.10
N ALA A 292 -0.91 16.74 -12.74
CA ALA A 292 -1.26 17.47 -11.51
C ALA A 292 -1.29 16.61 -10.21
N ASN A 293 -0.52 15.53 -10.15
CA ASN A 293 -0.63 14.55 -9.06
C ASN A 293 0.42 14.77 -7.98
N ASP A 294 -0.01 14.62 -6.73
CA ASP A 294 0.83 14.76 -5.54
C ASP A 294 0.92 13.42 -4.80
N TYR A 295 2.02 12.71 -5.04
CA TYR A 295 2.25 11.39 -4.45
C TYR A 295 2.70 11.47 -2.98
N ILE A 296 3.22 12.61 -2.52
CA ILE A 296 3.78 12.77 -1.17
C ILE A 296 2.69 13.17 -0.18
N SER A 297 1.73 13.98 -0.60
CA SER A 297 0.69 14.49 0.28
C SER A 297 -0.04 13.38 1.04
N GLY A 298 -0.17 13.53 2.36
CA GLY A 298 -0.89 12.59 3.22
C GLY A 298 -2.42 12.60 3.01
N ILE A 299 -2.95 13.61 2.31
CA ILE A 299 -4.38 13.74 2.04
C ILE A 299 -4.80 13.23 0.66
N THR A 300 -3.85 12.81 -0.19
CA THR A 300 -4.15 12.22 -1.51
C THR A 300 -4.21 10.70 -1.40
N GLY A 301 -5.41 10.15 -1.57
CA GLY A 301 -5.64 8.72 -1.65
C GLY A 301 -5.49 8.22 -3.10
N PHE A 302 -4.63 7.22 -3.32
CA PHE A 302 -4.55 6.53 -4.60
C PHE A 302 -4.96 5.06 -4.45
N PRO A 303 -5.90 4.58 -5.27
CA PRO A 303 -6.21 3.15 -5.36
C PRO A 303 -5.06 2.38 -6.04
N ASP A 304 -5.22 1.08 -6.27
CA ASP A 304 -4.24 0.34 -7.08
C ASP A 304 -4.25 0.78 -8.53
N VAL A 305 -5.41 1.16 -9.04
CA VAL A 305 -5.64 1.53 -10.44
C VAL A 305 -6.53 2.77 -10.49
N LEU A 306 -6.07 3.77 -11.24
CA LEU A 306 -6.86 4.90 -11.67
C LEU A 306 -6.67 5.07 -13.17
N ILE A 307 -7.76 5.05 -13.93
CA ILE A 307 -7.81 5.34 -15.37
C ILE A 307 -8.77 6.50 -15.57
N PHE A 308 -8.37 7.50 -16.31
CA PHE A 308 -9.11 8.73 -16.49
C PHE A 308 -8.90 9.28 -17.90
N ASN A 309 -9.83 10.10 -18.36
CA ASN A 309 -9.66 10.91 -19.57
C ASN A 309 -9.24 12.35 -19.20
N VAL A 310 -8.89 13.14 -20.21
CA VAL A 310 -8.42 14.54 -20.02
C VAL A 310 -9.49 15.45 -19.41
N ASP A 311 -10.78 15.13 -19.59
CA ASP A 311 -11.87 15.93 -19.02
C ASP A 311 -11.91 15.87 -17.49
N MET A 312 -11.22 14.90 -16.85
CA MET A 312 -11.02 14.88 -15.40
C MET A 312 -10.43 16.20 -14.87
N LEU A 313 -9.59 16.87 -15.67
CA LEU A 313 -8.99 18.15 -15.30
C LEU A 313 -10.01 19.29 -15.19
N ARG A 314 -11.17 19.16 -15.85
CA ARG A 314 -12.23 20.20 -15.88
C ARG A 314 -13.43 19.80 -15.05
N ASN A 315 -13.85 18.54 -15.16
CA ASN A 315 -15.10 18.02 -14.63
C ASN A 315 -14.90 17.16 -13.36
N GLY A 316 -13.64 16.97 -12.93
CA GLY A 316 -13.32 16.17 -11.75
C GLY A 316 -13.65 14.70 -11.94
N ILE A 317 -14.37 14.10 -10.99
CA ILE A 317 -14.58 12.65 -10.91
C ILE A 317 -15.32 12.06 -12.12
N GLU A 318 -16.10 12.86 -12.86
CA GLU A 318 -16.78 12.42 -14.08
C GLU A 318 -15.81 12.01 -15.19
N GLY A 319 -14.58 12.50 -15.16
CA GLY A 319 -13.52 12.09 -16.09
C GLY A 319 -12.80 10.80 -15.71
N VAL A 320 -13.15 10.17 -14.59
CA VAL A 320 -12.59 8.87 -14.16
C VAL A 320 -13.33 7.74 -14.86
N GLU A 321 -12.60 6.87 -15.54
CA GLU A 321 -13.13 5.72 -16.29
C GLU A 321 -13.07 4.43 -15.45
N VAL A 322 -11.99 4.25 -14.67
CA VAL A 322 -11.80 3.12 -13.76
C VAL A 322 -11.09 3.58 -12.49
N SER A 323 -11.57 3.15 -11.34
CA SER A 323 -10.87 3.32 -10.06
C SER A 323 -11.10 2.11 -9.17
N GLY A 324 -10.04 1.58 -8.55
CA GLY A 324 -10.20 0.49 -7.59
C GLY A 324 -8.95 -0.30 -7.26
N PHE A 325 -9.17 -1.39 -6.54
CA PHE A 325 -8.14 -2.26 -5.99
C PHE A 325 -8.20 -3.64 -6.62
N PHE A 326 -7.05 -4.20 -6.98
CA PHE A 326 -6.95 -5.60 -7.35
C PHE A 326 -7.32 -6.50 -6.16
N GLY A 327 -7.73 -7.74 -6.46
CA GLY A 327 -7.86 -8.78 -5.44
C GLY A 327 -6.52 -9.08 -4.77
N ASN A 328 -6.55 -9.84 -3.68
CA ASN A 328 -5.32 -10.29 -3.00
C ASN A 328 -4.41 -11.13 -3.91
N ASP A 329 -4.96 -11.73 -4.97
CA ASP A 329 -4.22 -12.42 -6.03
C ASP A 329 -3.72 -11.51 -7.17
N TRP A 330 -3.85 -10.19 -7.02
CA TRP A 330 -3.55 -9.18 -8.04
C TRP A 330 -4.41 -9.27 -9.31
N SER A 331 -5.52 -10.00 -9.28
CA SER A 331 -6.44 -10.09 -10.41
C SER A 331 -7.44 -8.94 -10.44
N ILE A 332 -7.95 -8.66 -11.64
CA ILE A 332 -9.08 -7.73 -11.81
C ILE A 332 -10.39 -8.40 -11.39
N SER A 333 -10.57 -9.69 -11.69
CA SER A 333 -11.81 -10.43 -11.46
C SER A 333 -12.18 -10.57 -9.98
N ASN A 334 -11.18 -10.67 -9.10
CA ASN A 334 -11.38 -10.73 -7.66
C ASN A 334 -11.14 -9.37 -6.97
N GLY A 335 -11.02 -8.30 -7.76
CA GLY A 335 -10.82 -6.94 -7.25
C GLY A 335 -12.12 -6.17 -7.01
N ASP A 336 -11.97 -5.03 -6.36
CA ASP A 336 -13.04 -4.07 -6.10
C ASP A 336 -12.81 -2.84 -6.99
N PHE A 337 -13.54 -2.77 -8.11
CA PHE A 337 -13.41 -1.73 -9.12
C PHE A 337 -14.74 -1.04 -9.41
N THR A 338 -14.70 0.28 -9.45
CA THR A 338 -15.74 1.10 -10.08
C THR A 338 -15.33 1.40 -11.51
N ILE A 339 -16.24 1.16 -12.45
CA ILE A 339 -16.02 1.40 -13.88
C ILE A 339 -17.16 2.29 -14.36
N THR A 340 -16.83 3.44 -14.95
CA THR A 340 -17.83 4.33 -15.55
C THR A 340 -18.34 3.71 -16.84
N GLU A 341 -19.64 3.50 -16.93
CA GLU A 341 -20.29 3.12 -18.18
C GLU A 341 -20.70 4.39 -18.92
N LYS A 342 -20.08 4.65 -20.08
CA LYS A 342 -20.58 5.67 -21.00
C LYS A 342 -21.89 5.13 -21.57
N GLN A 343 -23.02 5.75 -21.21
CA GLN A 343 -24.26 5.58 -21.94
C GLN A 343 -24.03 6.11 -23.36
N ASN A 344 -24.07 5.21 -24.35
CA ASN A 344 -23.99 5.57 -25.76
C ASN A 344 -25.23 6.33 -26.22
#